data_AF-A0A0T2MU54-F1
#
_entry.id   AF-A0A0T2MU54-F1
#
_cell.length_a   1.000
_cell.length_b   1.000
_cell.length_c   1.000
_cell.angle_alpha   90.00
_cell.angle_beta   90.00
_cell.angle_gamma   90.00
#
_symmetry.space_group_name_H-M   'P 1'
#
loop_
_entity.id
_entity.type
_entity.pdbx_description
1 polymer ?
#
loop_
_entity_poly.entity_id
_entity_poly.type
_entity_poly.pdbx_seq_one_letter_code
_entity_poly.pdbx_strand_id
1 'polypeptide(L)'
;MRARRLVLAAAAWLVCLVAPPALAQEQALLDRALDRAIATFEAALPRLGATEMGVDVAAYRDALTLQRFASTHWGGTVTVDLSIRETPTGSCARFAAFVRIPPENGAVRLVLCPQFFSPGADALRELTLLHEMVHVVAGPDECQAMAFAARVEQTARGRFTPVDAYWQTSGCDGSRYRLPDLK
;
A
#
# COMPACT_ATOMS: atom_id res chain seq x y z
N MET A 1 -39.47 -38.31 5.96
CA MET A 1 -38.72 -37.25 6.69
C MET A 1 -37.19 -37.26 6.46
N ARG A 2 -36.54 -38.38 6.07
CA ARG A 2 -35.08 -38.41 5.79
C ARG A 2 -34.65 -37.70 4.49
N ALA A 3 -35.44 -37.75 3.42
CA ALA A 3 -35.11 -37.13 2.13
C ALA A 3 -35.09 -35.59 2.17
N ARG A 4 -35.94 -34.95 2.99
CA ARG A 4 -35.98 -33.49 3.15
C ARG A 4 -34.72 -32.91 3.82
N ARG A 5 -34.03 -33.68 4.67
CA ARG A 5 -32.79 -33.26 5.35
C ARG A 5 -31.56 -33.34 4.44
N LEU A 6 -31.56 -34.25 3.46
CA LEU A 6 -30.48 -34.37 2.47
C LEU A 6 -30.50 -33.24 1.43
N VAL A 7 -31.69 -32.79 1.02
CA VAL A 7 -31.83 -31.67 0.06
C VAL A 7 -31.41 -30.33 0.68
N LEU A 8 -31.71 -30.11 1.97
CA LEU A 8 -31.29 -28.89 2.68
C LEU A 8 -29.77 -28.85 2.94
N ALA A 9 -29.12 -29.99 3.17
CA ALA A 9 -27.67 -30.06 3.32
C ALA A 9 -26.92 -29.84 2.00
N ALA A 10 -27.47 -30.29 0.86
CA ALA A 10 -26.89 -30.05 -0.46
C ALA A 10 -27.02 -28.58 -0.91
N ALA A 11 -28.12 -27.91 -0.54
CA ALA A 11 -28.32 -26.49 -0.85
C ALA A 11 -27.38 -25.56 -0.06
N ALA A 12 -27.03 -25.92 1.19
CA ALA A 12 -26.09 -25.15 2.00
C ALA A 12 -24.64 -25.28 1.52
N TRP A 13 -24.28 -26.38 0.86
CA TRP A 13 -22.94 -26.59 0.29
C TRP A 13 -22.73 -25.85 -1.06
N LEU A 14 -23.79 -25.64 -1.83
CA LEU A 14 -23.70 -24.95 -3.13
C LEU A 14 -23.52 -23.43 -3.01
N VAL A 15 -23.96 -22.82 -1.90
CA VAL A 15 -23.90 -21.37 -1.67
C VAL A 15 -22.50 -20.91 -1.22
N CYS A 16 -21.65 -21.80 -0.72
CA CYS A 16 -20.30 -21.45 -0.25
C CYS A 16 -19.23 -21.34 -1.37
N LEU A 17 -19.55 -21.64 -2.63
CA LEU A 17 -18.56 -21.72 -3.72
C LEU A 17 -18.55 -20.53 -4.68
N VAL A 18 -19.31 -19.47 -4.39
CA VAL A 18 -19.47 -18.33 -5.32
C VAL A 18 -19.03 -17.03 -4.66
N ALA A 19 -17.75 -16.95 -4.24
CA ALA A 19 -17.14 -15.64 -4.13
C ALA A 19 -17.17 -15.01 -5.55
N PRO A 20 -17.66 -13.77 -5.72
CA PRO A 20 -17.73 -13.16 -7.04
C PRO A 20 -16.31 -13.07 -7.63
N PRO A 21 -16.10 -13.49 -8.89
CA PRO A 21 -14.76 -13.60 -9.48
C PRO A 21 -13.98 -12.28 -9.48
N ALA A 22 -14.68 -11.15 -9.47
CA ALA A 22 -14.08 -9.82 -9.37
C ALA A 22 -13.31 -9.60 -8.05
N LEU A 23 -13.89 -9.96 -6.90
CA LEU A 23 -13.23 -9.79 -5.60
C LEU A 23 -11.99 -10.68 -5.46
N ALA A 24 -12.06 -11.92 -5.96
CA ALA A 24 -10.92 -12.83 -5.97
C ALA A 24 -9.77 -12.30 -6.86
N GLN A 25 -10.10 -11.67 -7.99
CA GLN A 25 -9.13 -11.07 -8.90
C GLN A 25 -8.47 -9.82 -8.29
N GLU A 26 -9.24 -8.94 -7.65
CA GLU A 26 -8.74 -7.76 -6.94
C GLU A 26 -7.80 -8.16 -5.79
N GLN A 27 -8.19 -9.17 -4.99
CA GLN A 27 -7.33 -9.68 -3.94
C GLN A 27 -6.02 -10.23 -4.50
N ALA A 28 -6.07 -11.03 -5.57
CA ALA A 28 -4.85 -11.54 -6.20
C ALA A 28 -3.96 -10.44 -6.81
N LEU A 29 -4.55 -9.32 -7.24
CA LEU A 29 -3.78 -8.15 -7.69
C LEU A 29 -3.11 -7.43 -6.51
N LEU A 30 -3.83 -7.27 -5.40
CA LEU A 30 -3.30 -6.69 -4.17
C LEU A 30 -2.16 -7.54 -3.60
N ASP A 31 -2.36 -8.85 -3.47
CA ASP A 31 -1.35 -9.78 -2.93
C ASP A 31 -0.06 -9.68 -3.76
N ARG A 32 -0.17 -9.73 -5.09
CA ARG A 32 0.99 -9.56 -5.98
C ARG A 32 1.67 -8.19 -5.84
N ALA A 33 0.90 -7.13 -5.62
CA ALA A 33 1.46 -5.79 -5.45
C ALA A 33 2.20 -5.67 -4.11
N LEU A 34 1.65 -6.22 -3.03
CA LEU A 34 2.29 -6.30 -1.72
C LEU A 34 3.58 -7.14 -1.80
N ASP A 35 3.52 -8.33 -2.39
CA ASP A 35 4.70 -9.21 -2.56
C ASP A 35 5.83 -8.48 -3.30
N ARG A 36 5.50 -7.72 -4.35
CA ARG A 36 6.49 -6.92 -5.09
C ARG A 36 7.03 -5.77 -4.26
N ALA A 37 6.18 -5.02 -3.57
CA ALA A 37 6.62 -3.92 -2.71
C ALA A 37 7.54 -4.42 -1.59
N ILE A 38 7.18 -5.54 -0.94
CA ILE A 38 8.00 -6.22 0.06
C ILE A 38 9.33 -6.64 -0.55
N ALA A 39 9.33 -7.37 -1.67
CA ALA A 39 10.56 -7.85 -2.30
C ALA A 39 11.50 -6.71 -2.70
N THR A 40 10.96 -5.61 -3.21
CA THR A 40 11.75 -4.40 -3.55
C THR A 40 12.32 -3.75 -2.31
N PHE A 41 11.52 -3.57 -1.27
CA PHE A 41 12.00 -3.00 -0.01
C PHE A 41 13.09 -3.87 0.62
N GLU A 42 12.90 -5.19 0.68
CA GLU A 42 13.88 -6.14 1.20
C GLU A 42 15.19 -6.14 0.38
N ALA A 43 15.11 -5.98 -0.94
CA ALA A 43 16.31 -5.84 -1.79
C ALA A 43 17.04 -4.51 -1.57
N ALA A 44 16.33 -3.45 -1.17
CA ALA A 44 16.92 -2.17 -0.81
C ALA A 44 17.51 -2.18 0.62
N LEU A 45 16.90 -2.93 1.54
CA LEU A 45 17.15 -2.90 2.98
C LEU A 45 18.64 -2.92 3.40
N PRO A 46 19.53 -3.74 2.81
CA PRO A 46 20.94 -3.76 3.20
C PRO A 46 21.69 -2.44 2.97
N ARG A 47 21.13 -1.52 2.19
CA ARG A 47 21.69 -0.21 1.85
C ARG A 47 20.92 0.96 2.45
N LEU A 48 19.85 0.71 3.21
CA LEU A 48 19.12 1.74 3.93
C LEU A 48 19.73 1.91 5.33
N GLY A 49 19.70 3.14 5.85
CA GLY A 49 20.04 3.40 7.24
C GLY A 49 18.95 2.90 8.20
N ALA A 50 19.17 3.04 9.52
CA ALA A 50 18.11 2.79 10.51
C ALA A 50 16.93 3.77 10.36
N THR A 51 17.23 4.98 9.88
CA THR A 51 16.26 5.99 9.47
C THR A 51 16.68 6.49 8.09
N GLU A 52 15.72 6.61 7.17
CA GLU A 52 15.94 7.14 5.83
C GLU A 52 14.93 8.24 5.57
N MET A 53 15.39 9.46 5.27
CA MET A 53 14.55 10.64 5.07
C MET A 53 13.56 10.92 6.23
N GLY A 54 13.85 10.49 7.45
CA GLY A 54 12.97 10.63 8.62
C GLY A 54 11.94 9.50 8.77
N VAL A 55 11.98 8.47 7.93
CA VAL A 55 11.19 7.23 8.05
C VAL A 55 12.01 6.21 8.84
N ASP A 56 11.44 5.66 9.91
CA ASP A 56 12.01 4.51 10.62
C ASP A 56 11.90 3.26 9.73
N VAL A 57 13.04 2.73 9.32
CA VAL A 57 13.12 1.64 8.34
C VAL A 57 12.64 0.30 8.91
N ALA A 58 12.82 0.07 10.22
CA ALA A 58 12.32 -1.14 10.88
C ALA A 58 10.80 -1.08 11.03
N ALA A 59 10.27 0.07 11.49
CA ALA A 59 8.83 0.29 11.58
C ALA A 59 8.15 0.19 10.21
N TYR A 60 8.77 0.73 9.17
CA TYR A 60 8.28 0.62 7.80
C TYR A 60 8.25 -0.83 7.30
N ARG A 61 9.33 -1.59 7.56
CA ARG A 61 9.37 -3.02 7.23
C ARG A 61 8.23 -3.78 7.89
N ASP A 62 8.03 -3.58 9.19
CA ASP A 62 7.01 -4.26 9.97
C ASP A 62 5.60 -3.85 9.50
N ALA A 63 5.39 -2.56 9.19
CA ALA A 63 4.14 -2.07 8.61
C ALA A 63 3.84 -2.73 7.25
N LEU A 64 4.85 -2.86 6.39
CA LEU A 64 4.70 -3.43 5.05
C LEU A 64 4.51 -4.94 5.06
N THR A 65 5.21 -5.66 5.94
CA THR A 65 5.25 -7.13 5.95
C THR A 65 4.28 -7.76 6.95
N LEU A 66 4.12 -7.17 8.13
CA LEU A 66 3.31 -7.69 9.23
C LEU A 66 2.00 -6.92 9.43
N GLN A 67 1.84 -5.79 8.73
CA GLN A 67 0.68 -4.88 8.89
C GLN A 67 0.50 -4.42 10.34
N ARG A 68 1.59 -4.43 11.13
CA ARG A 68 1.63 -4.04 12.53
C ARG A 68 3.05 -3.65 12.91
N PHE A 69 3.21 -2.51 13.55
CA PHE A 69 4.52 -1.96 13.89
C PHE A 69 4.47 -1.11 15.17
N ALA A 70 5.61 -0.98 15.84
CA ALA A 70 5.79 0.01 16.88
C ALA A 70 6.09 1.37 16.24
N SER A 71 5.35 2.40 16.62
CA SER A 71 5.48 3.76 16.08
C SER A 71 5.89 4.74 17.16
N THR A 72 7.05 5.37 17.00
CA THR A 72 7.43 6.54 17.76
C THR A 72 6.66 7.79 17.31
N HIS A 73 6.32 7.88 16.02
CA HIS A 73 5.58 9.02 15.46
C HIS A 73 4.15 9.11 16.01
N TRP A 74 3.42 7.98 16.01
CA TRP A 74 2.02 7.94 16.50
C TRP A 74 1.90 7.61 17.99
N GLY A 75 2.96 7.09 18.60
CA GLY A 75 2.97 6.67 20.00
C GLY A 75 2.27 5.33 20.23
N GLY A 76 3.05 4.24 20.28
CA GLY A 76 2.56 2.91 20.61
C GLY A 76 2.55 1.96 19.41
N THR A 77 1.74 0.91 19.47
CA THR A 77 1.61 -0.04 18.34
C THR A 77 0.50 0.39 17.41
N VAL A 78 0.78 0.40 16.11
CA VAL A 78 -0.17 0.72 15.05
C VAL A 78 -0.38 -0.51 14.16
N THR A 79 -1.61 -0.74 13.71
CA THR A 79 -1.93 -1.72 12.67
C THR A 79 -2.30 -1.03 11.36
N VAL A 80 -2.01 -1.68 10.24
CA VAL A 80 -2.44 -1.26 8.92
C VAL A 80 -3.74 -1.96 8.57
N ASP A 81 -4.82 -1.21 8.37
CA ASP A 81 -6.12 -1.73 7.96
C ASP A 81 -6.30 -1.51 6.45
N LEU A 82 -6.14 -2.58 5.67
CA LEU A 82 -6.33 -2.54 4.21
C LEU A 82 -7.82 -2.59 3.86
N SER A 83 -8.30 -1.59 3.13
CA SER A 83 -9.71 -1.50 2.72
C SER A 83 -9.83 -1.26 1.22
N ILE A 84 -10.56 -2.13 0.52
CA ILE A 84 -10.88 -1.95 -0.89
C ILE A 84 -12.19 -1.18 -1.03
N ARG A 85 -12.24 -0.22 -1.95
CA ARG A 85 -13.45 0.51 -2.34
C ARG A 85 -13.87 0.12 -3.75
N GLU A 86 -15.13 -0.26 -3.90
CA GLU A 86 -15.72 -0.64 -5.18
C GLU A 86 -16.10 0.57 -6.05
N THR A 87 -16.34 1.74 -5.45
CA THR A 87 -16.84 2.92 -6.18
C THR A 87 -15.85 4.09 -6.19
N PRO A 88 -15.72 4.82 -7.32
CA PRO A 88 -14.81 5.96 -7.45
C PRO A 88 -15.47 7.24 -6.91
N THR A 89 -15.83 7.25 -5.63
CA THR A 89 -16.46 8.40 -4.96
C THR A 89 -15.54 9.02 -3.91
N GLY A 90 -15.76 10.31 -3.58
CA GLY A 90 -14.90 11.05 -2.64
C GLY A 90 -13.45 11.08 -3.11
N SER A 91 -12.50 10.77 -2.21
CA SER A 91 -11.07 10.67 -2.55
C SER A 91 -10.78 9.64 -3.65
N CYS A 92 -11.55 8.56 -3.75
CA CYS A 92 -11.38 7.55 -4.80
C CYS A 92 -11.80 8.02 -6.20
N ALA A 93 -12.36 9.23 -6.34
CA ALA A 93 -12.56 9.85 -7.64
C ALA A 93 -11.25 10.39 -8.26
N ARG A 94 -10.17 10.50 -7.46
CA ARG A 94 -8.92 11.17 -7.87
C ARG A 94 -7.66 10.35 -7.62
N PHE A 95 -7.69 9.43 -6.68
CA PHE A 95 -6.51 8.69 -6.24
C PHE A 95 -6.66 7.19 -6.46
N ALA A 96 -5.54 6.51 -6.70
CA ALA A 96 -5.47 5.06 -6.73
C ALA A 96 -5.51 4.46 -5.32
N ALA A 97 -4.90 5.13 -4.35
CA ALA A 97 -5.01 4.78 -2.94
C ALA A 97 -4.88 6.06 -2.10
N PHE A 98 -5.21 5.96 -0.81
CA PHE A 98 -4.88 6.98 0.18
C PHE A 98 -4.92 6.37 1.58
N VAL A 99 -4.19 6.96 2.53
CA VAL A 99 -4.33 6.62 3.95
C VAL A 99 -5.27 7.57 4.69
N ARG A 100 -5.93 7.05 5.72
CA ARG A 100 -6.62 7.85 6.74
C ARG A 100 -5.73 7.96 7.96
N ILE A 101 -5.19 9.15 8.18
CA ILE A 101 -4.35 9.52 9.30
C ILE A 101 -4.94 10.74 10.03
N PRO A 102 -4.70 10.92 11.35
CA PRO A 102 -3.92 10.04 12.23
C PRO A 102 -4.60 8.67 12.48
N PRO A 103 -3.93 7.70 13.11
CA PRO A 103 -4.53 6.41 13.43
C PRO A 103 -5.80 6.55 14.27
N GLU A 104 -6.84 5.80 13.91
CA GLU A 104 -8.09 5.70 14.67
C GLU A 104 -8.10 4.36 15.41
N ASN A 105 -8.25 4.38 16.75
CA ASN A 105 -8.20 3.16 17.59
C ASN A 105 -6.94 2.31 17.37
N GLY A 106 -5.79 2.95 17.12
CA GLY A 106 -4.52 2.27 16.87
C GLY A 106 -4.37 1.70 15.46
N ALA A 107 -5.26 2.04 14.52
CA ALA A 107 -5.18 1.59 13.13
C ALA A 107 -5.09 2.76 12.15
N VAL A 108 -4.17 2.68 11.18
CA VAL A 108 -4.18 3.52 9.99
C VAL A 108 -4.86 2.75 8.88
N ARG A 109 -5.92 3.32 8.30
CA ARG A 109 -6.62 2.67 7.18
C ARG A 109 -5.99 3.08 5.87
N LEU A 110 -5.42 2.12 5.14
CA LEU A 110 -4.97 2.28 3.76
C LEU A 110 -6.11 1.85 2.84
N VAL A 111 -6.66 2.82 2.12
CA VAL A 111 -7.79 2.63 1.22
C VAL A 111 -7.28 2.45 -0.21
N LEU A 112 -7.65 1.33 -0.85
CA LEU A 112 -7.39 1.04 -2.25
C LEU A 112 -8.63 1.36 -3.08
N CYS A 113 -8.49 2.24 -4.06
CA CYS A 113 -9.57 2.73 -4.91
C CYS A 113 -9.63 1.94 -6.23
N PRO A 114 -10.73 2.02 -7.00
CA PRO A 114 -10.87 1.26 -8.24
C PRO A 114 -9.72 1.47 -9.24
N GLN A 115 -9.15 2.68 -9.29
CA GLN A 115 -8.02 3.00 -10.16
C GLN A 115 -6.77 2.14 -9.85
N PHE A 116 -6.55 1.73 -8.60
CA PHE A 116 -5.47 0.81 -8.22
C PHE A 116 -5.56 -0.50 -9.01
N PHE A 117 -6.77 -1.01 -9.25
CA PHE A 117 -6.99 -2.29 -9.92
C PHE A 117 -7.04 -2.18 -11.45
N SER A 118 -6.76 -1.00 -12.02
CA SER A 118 -6.74 -0.81 -13.48
C SER A 118 -5.69 -1.71 -14.16
N PRO A 119 -6.01 -2.34 -15.31
CA PRO A 119 -5.06 -3.18 -16.03
C PRO A 119 -3.75 -2.45 -16.39
N GLY A 120 -2.63 -3.18 -16.43
CA GLY A 120 -1.33 -2.64 -16.86
C GLY A 120 -0.61 -1.72 -15.86
N ALA A 121 -1.21 -1.43 -14.69
CA ALA A 121 -0.65 -0.52 -13.69
C ALA A 121 0.32 -1.20 -12.69
N ASP A 122 0.97 -2.29 -13.08
CA ASP A 122 1.77 -3.15 -12.19
C ASP A 122 2.86 -2.39 -11.40
N ALA A 123 3.69 -1.61 -12.09
CA ALA A 123 4.74 -0.81 -11.44
C ALA A 123 4.15 0.33 -10.60
N LEU A 124 3.05 0.94 -11.06
CA LEU A 124 2.38 2.00 -10.33
C LEU A 124 1.75 1.47 -9.03
N ARG A 125 1.16 0.27 -9.01
CA ARG A 125 0.61 -0.33 -7.79
C ARG A 125 1.69 -0.57 -6.74
N GLU A 126 2.85 -1.07 -7.18
CA GLU A 126 4.00 -1.24 -6.31
C GLU A 126 4.45 0.11 -5.72
N LEU A 127 4.68 1.12 -6.57
CA LEU A 127 5.04 2.46 -6.13
C LEU A 127 3.99 3.04 -5.16
N THR A 128 2.70 2.89 -5.47
CA THR A 128 1.60 3.36 -4.61
C THR A 128 1.68 2.71 -3.24
N LEU A 129 1.87 1.40 -3.15
CA LEU A 129 2.01 0.74 -1.84
C LEU A 129 3.25 1.22 -1.08
N LEU A 130 4.38 1.38 -1.78
CA LEU A 130 5.61 1.91 -1.16
C LEU A 130 5.39 3.33 -0.61
N HIS A 131 4.72 4.18 -1.38
CA HIS A 131 4.41 5.57 -1.04
C HIS A 131 3.43 5.67 0.12
N GLU A 132 2.25 5.04 0.02
CA GLU A 132 1.21 5.11 1.06
C GLU A 132 1.71 4.54 2.39
N MET A 133 2.57 3.51 2.35
CA MET A 133 3.15 2.96 3.57
C MET A 133 4.07 3.95 4.30
N VAL A 134 4.66 4.93 3.60
CA VAL A 134 5.38 6.01 4.29
C VAL A 134 4.40 6.87 5.07
N HIS A 135 3.23 7.18 4.52
CA HIS A 135 2.22 7.94 5.25
C HIS A 135 1.69 7.20 6.48
N VAL A 136 1.55 5.87 6.37
CA VAL A 136 1.23 5.01 7.52
C VAL A 136 2.25 5.18 8.65
N VAL A 137 3.53 5.26 8.33
CA VAL A 137 4.62 5.19 9.32
C VAL A 137 5.06 6.57 9.82
N ALA A 138 5.12 7.55 8.93
CA ALA A 138 5.81 8.83 9.13
C ALA A 138 4.91 10.08 8.99
N GLY A 139 3.64 9.93 8.57
CA GLY A 139 2.68 11.02 8.52
C GLY A 139 2.48 11.66 7.12
N PRO A 140 1.87 12.85 7.03
CA PRO A 140 1.23 13.36 5.80
C PRO A 140 2.16 13.98 4.75
N ASP A 141 3.48 13.88 4.88
CA ASP A 141 4.42 14.60 4.00
C ASP A 141 4.58 13.88 2.64
N GLU A 142 3.84 14.35 1.63
CA GLU A 142 3.81 13.78 0.27
C GLU A 142 5.22 13.71 -0.38
N CYS A 143 6.03 14.74 -0.16
CA CYS A 143 7.37 14.83 -0.74
C CYS A 143 8.33 13.85 -0.05
N GLN A 144 8.20 13.67 1.26
CA GLN A 144 8.91 12.60 1.99
C GLN A 144 8.52 11.22 1.46
N ALA A 145 7.23 10.96 1.34
CA ALA A 145 6.69 9.67 0.92
C ALA A 145 7.17 9.28 -0.48
N MET A 146 7.07 10.21 -1.43
CA MET A 146 7.54 9.96 -2.79
C MET A 146 9.06 9.84 -2.90
N ALA A 147 9.82 10.70 -2.21
CA ALA A 147 11.28 10.62 -2.23
C ALA A 147 11.80 9.30 -1.63
N PHE A 148 11.20 8.84 -0.52
CA PHE A 148 11.53 7.57 0.09
C PHE A 148 11.18 6.39 -0.83
N ALA A 149 9.98 6.37 -1.41
CA ALA A 149 9.57 5.31 -2.32
C ALA A 149 10.50 5.21 -3.55
N ALA A 150 10.83 6.36 -4.16
CA ALA A 150 11.79 6.43 -5.27
C ALA A 150 13.20 5.97 -4.83
N ARG A 151 13.66 6.34 -3.62
CA ARG A 151 14.93 5.86 -3.05
C ARG A 151 14.94 4.35 -2.88
N VAL A 152 13.86 3.75 -2.39
CA VAL A 152 13.72 2.29 -2.24
C VAL A 152 13.84 1.61 -3.60
N GLU A 153 13.08 2.04 -4.61
CA GLU A 153 13.18 1.47 -5.97
C GLU A 153 14.57 1.65 -6.58
N GLN A 154 15.12 2.87 -6.55
CA GLN A 154 16.44 3.19 -7.07
C GLN A 154 17.53 2.34 -6.41
N THR A 155 17.42 2.17 -5.09
CA THR A 155 18.34 1.32 -4.34
C THR A 155 18.17 -0.10 -4.85
N ALA A 156 17.00 -0.71 -4.73
CA ALA A 156 16.77 -2.10 -5.10
C ALA A 156 17.16 -2.45 -6.55
N ARG A 157 16.87 -1.58 -7.51
CA ARG A 157 16.87 -1.91 -8.95
C ARG A 157 17.82 -1.06 -9.79
N GLY A 158 18.41 0.00 -9.23
CA GLY A 158 19.20 0.97 -9.97
C GLY A 158 18.37 1.96 -10.81
N ARG A 159 17.04 1.91 -10.71
CA ARG A 159 16.09 2.82 -11.35
C ARG A 159 14.84 2.93 -10.49
N PHE A 160 14.07 4.01 -10.64
CA PHE A 160 12.76 4.18 -10.00
C PHE A 160 11.69 4.56 -11.03
N THR A 161 10.43 4.39 -10.65
CA THR A 161 9.28 4.74 -11.49
C THR A 161 9.27 6.26 -11.73
N PRO A 162 9.18 6.75 -12.99
CA PRO A 162 9.16 8.19 -13.26
C PRO A 162 7.94 8.88 -12.62
N VAL A 163 8.20 9.92 -11.83
CA VAL A 163 7.19 10.62 -11.03
C VAL A 163 7.28 12.14 -11.15
N ASP A 164 7.95 12.66 -12.18
CA ASP A 164 8.20 14.09 -12.36
C ASP A 164 6.91 14.93 -12.34
N ALA A 165 5.87 14.46 -13.03
CA ALA A 165 4.57 15.12 -13.06
C ALA A 165 3.93 15.15 -11.66
N TYR A 166 3.91 14.01 -10.96
CA TYR A 166 3.41 13.94 -9.59
C TYR A 166 4.20 14.88 -8.67
N TRP A 167 5.54 14.81 -8.72
CA TRP A 167 6.46 15.60 -7.91
C TRP A 167 6.23 17.11 -8.07
N GLN A 168 6.09 17.59 -9.31
CA GLN A 168 5.77 18.98 -9.62
C GLN A 168 4.38 19.36 -9.12
N THR A 169 3.36 18.53 -9.37
CA THR A 169 1.98 18.83 -8.94
C THR A 169 1.81 18.84 -7.43
N SER A 170 2.62 18.07 -6.70
CA SER A 170 2.67 18.07 -5.22
C SER A 170 3.52 19.22 -4.66
N GLY A 171 4.12 20.05 -5.52
CA GLY A 171 4.92 21.21 -5.10
C GLY A 171 6.27 20.84 -4.46
N CYS A 172 6.82 19.67 -4.80
CA CYS A 172 7.97 19.12 -4.09
C CYS A 172 9.33 19.73 -4.48
N ASP A 173 9.41 20.51 -5.56
CA ASP A 173 10.64 21.19 -6.01
C ASP A 173 11.24 22.13 -4.94
N GLY A 174 10.36 22.78 -4.16
CA GLY A 174 10.76 23.65 -3.05
C GLY A 174 10.95 22.93 -1.71
N SER A 175 10.67 21.62 -1.63
CA SER A 175 10.75 20.87 -0.38
C SER A 175 12.20 20.60 0.04
N ARG A 176 12.41 20.06 1.24
CA ARG A 176 13.72 19.59 1.69
C ARG A 176 14.11 18.22 1.12
N TYR A 177 13.17 17.50 0.51
CA TYR A 177 13.40 16.17 -0.06
C TYR A 177 13.79 16.27 -1.52
N ARG A 178 14.43 15.22 -2.03
CA ARG A 178 14.92 15.14 -3.40
C ARG A 178 14.67 13.74 -3.92
N LEU A 179 14.26 13.66 -5.19
CA LEU A 179 14.28 12.40 -5.91
C LEU A 179 15.73 11.93 -6.11
N PRO A 180 15.99 10.61 -6.18
CA PRO A 180 17.30 10.11 -6.57
C PRO A 180 17.66 10.54 -8.00
N ASP A 181 18.95 10.70 -8.28
CA ASP A 181 19.41 10.93 -9.65
C ASP A 181 19.15 9.69 -10.51
N LEU A 182 18.54 9.89 -11.69
CA LEU A 182 18.48 8.87 -12.73
C LEU A 182 19.89 8.69 -13.30
N LYS A 183 20.46 7.50 -13.13
CA LYS A 183 21.72 7.12 -13.78
C LYS A 183 21.48 6.49 -15.14
#